data_AF-A0A9E6SN41-F1
#
_entry.id   AF-A0A9E6SN41-F1
#
_cell.length_a   1.000
_cell.length_b   1.000
_cell.length_c   1.000
_cell.angle_alpha   90.00
_cell.angle_beta   90.00
_cell.angle_gamma   90.00
#
_symmetry.space_group_name_H-M   'P 1'
#
loop_
_entity.id
_entity.type
_entity.pdbx_description
1 polymer ?
#
loop_
_entity_poly.entity_id
_entity_poly.type
_entity_poly.pdbx_seq_one_letter_code
_entity_poly.pdbx_strand_id
1 'polypeptide(L)'
;MQPMRNSGDFNGDGYADLAVTSTYPDGQSFNLWLFPGSATGLGDPVFQQHFSSSQYWMINNLKITATNINGDAYTDLTMFAANAYDGITVVQINGDASGLKSAPVMNTVRNLQPNLGWRWSNIR
;
A
#
# COMPACT_ATOMS: atom_id res chain seq x y z
N MET A 1 -7.62 3.24 -15.96
CA MET A 1 -6.42 2.63 -15.34
C MET A 1 -6.87 1.41 -14.55
N GLN A 2 -6.09 0.33 -14.53
CA GLN A 2 -6.46 -0.87 -13.77
C GLN A 2 -6.07 -0.68 -12.29
N PRO A 3 -6.88 -1.19 -11.34
CA PRO A 3 -6.54 -1.16 -9.92
C PRO A 3 -5.25 -1.96 -9.65
N MET A 4 -4.38 -1.46 -8.77
CA MET A 4 -3.20 -2.20 -8.32
C MET A 4 -3.64 -3.36 -7.41
N ARG A 5 -3.06 -4.54 -7.62
CA ARG A 5 -3.34 -5.77 -6.87
C ARG A 5 -2.05 -6.32 -6.30
N ASN A 6 -1.98 -6.45 -4.98
CA ASN A 6 -0.89 -7.13 -4.28
C ASN A 6 -1.47 -8.22 -3.38
N SER A 7 -0.80 -9.37 -3.30
CA SER A 7 -1.24 -10.51 -2.49
C SER A 7 -0.18 -10.93 -1.49
N GLY A 8 -0.62 -11.47 -0.36
CA GLY A 8 0.22 -12.04 0.69
C GLY A 8 -0.64 -12.43 1.89
N ASP A 9 -0.07 -13.11 2.86
CA ASP A 9 -0.77 -13.48 4.10
C ASP A 9 -0.59 -12.33 5.11
N PHE A 10 -1.53 -11.38 5.13
CA PHE A 10 -1.44 -10.17 5.97
C PHE A 10 -1.97 -10.43 7.38
N ASN A 11 -2.83 -11.43 7.56
CA ASN A 11 -3.42 -11.80 8.85
C ASN A 11 -2.77 -13.03 9.53
N GLY A 12 -1.83 -13.71 8.86
CA GLY A 12 -1.08 -14.84 9.38
C GLY A 12 -1.88 -16.13 9.49
N ASP A 13 -2.98 -16.27 8.73
CA ASP A 13 -3.86 -17.44 8.81
C ASP A 13 -3.47 -18.59 7.86
N GLY A 14 -2.42 -18.40 7.07
CA GLY A 14 -1.91 -19.35 6.09
C GLY A 14 -2.54 -19.25 4.71
N TYR A 15 -3.47 -18.33 4.47
CA TYR A 15 -4.06 -18.04 3.17
C TYR A 15 -3.56 -16.69 2.63
N ALA A 16 -3.47 -16.58 1.31
CA ALA A 16 -3.12 -15.30 0.69
C ALA A 16 -4.36 -14.38 0.67
N ASP A 17 -4.22 -13.21 1.27
CA ASP A 17 -5.17 -12.10 1.19
C ASP A 17 -4.87 -11.21 -0.03
N LEU A 18 -5.81 -10.31 -0.33
CA LEU A 18 -5.74 -9.40 -1.46
C LEU A 18 -5.86 -7.94 -1.03
N ALA A 19 -4.81 -7.15 -1.26
CA ALA A 19 -4.83 -5.70 -1.16
C ALA A 19 -5.20 -5.07 -2.52
N VAL A 20 -6.20 -4.19 -2.53
CA VAL A 20 -6.74 -3.56 -3.74
C VAL A 20 -6.90 -2.06 -3.58
N THR A 21 -6.56 -1.30 -4.62
CA THR A 21 -6.88 0.13 -4.68
C THR A 21 -8.15 0.40 -5.50
N SER A 22 -9.02 1.30 -5.04
CA SER A 22 -10.16 1.81 -5.82
C SER A 22 -10.07 3.33 -6.00
N THR A 23 -10.11 3.82 -7.24
CA THR A 23 -10.01 5.25 -7.56
C THR A 23 -11.37 5.95 -7.44
N TYR A 24 -11.35 7.19 -6.94
CA TYR A 24 -12.52 8.07 -6.85
C TYR A 24 -12.83 8.75 -8.20
N PRO A 25 -14.02 9.39 -8.34
CA PRO A 25 -14.39 10.12 -9.56
C PRO A 25 -13.43 11.26 -9.96
N ASP A 26 -12.62 11.77 -9.02
CA ASP A 26 -11.59 12.77 -9.30
C ASP A 26 -10.38 12.22 -10.08
N GLY A 27 -10.31 10.89 -10.24
CA GLY A 27 -9.23 10.19 -10.96
C GLY A 27 -7.90 10.18 -10.22
N GLN A 28 -7.83 10.65 -8.96
CA GLN A 28 -6.59 10.80 -8.21
C GLN A 28 -6.67 10.22 -6.81
N SER A 29 -7.70 10.57 -6.04
CA SER A 29 -7.93 10.02 -4.71
C SER A 29 -8.29 8.55 -4.81
N PHE A 30 -7.95 7.77 -3.79
CA PHE A 30 -8.19 6.33 -3.79
C PHE A 30 -8.44 5.79 -2.38
N ASN A 31 -9.06 4.62 -2.32
CA ASN A 31 -9.04 3.80 -1.12
C ASN A 31 -8.10 2.61 -1.32
N LEU A 32 -7.41 2.21 -0.25
CA LEU A 32 -6.78 0.91 -0.12
C LEU A 32 -7.72 0.00 0.69
N TRP A 33 -7.95 -1.20 0.18
CA TRP A 33 -8.78 -2.23 0.78
C TRP A 33 -7.96 -3.49 1.02
N LEU A 34 -8.31 -4.27 2.04
CA LEU A 34 -7.81 -5.65 2.25
C LEU A 34 -8.99 -6.62 2.29
N PHE A 35 -8.92 -7.66 1.48
CA PHE A 35 -9.86 -8.77 1.45
C PHE A 35 -9.14 -10.02 1.95
N PRO A 36 -9.55 -10.63 3.08
CA PRO A 36 -8.90 -11.81 3.61
C PRO A 36 -9.14 -13.02 2.69
N GLY A 37 -8.12 -13.83 2.52
CA GLY A 37 -8.20 -15.15 1.91
C GLY A 37 -8.78 -16.17 2.87
N SER A 38 -9.25 -17.29 2.35
CA SER A 38 -9.68 -18.44 3.16
C SER A 38 -9.74 -19.70 2.31
N ALA A 39 -9.97 -20.84 2.95
CA ALA A 39 -10.25 -22.11 2.28
C ALA A 39 -11.41 -22.05 1.28
N THR A 40 -12.35 -21.11 1.48
CA THR A 40 -13.54 -20.94 0.62
C THR A 40 -13.42 -19.78 -0.39
N GLY A 41 -12.26 -19.10 -0.43
CA GLY A 41 -12.02 -17.94 -1.30
C GLY A 41 -11.95 -16.62 -0.52
N LEU A 42 -12.21 -15.50 -1.21
CA LEU A 42 -12.13 -14.16 -0.64
C LEU A 42 -13.34 -13.84 0.26
N GLY A 43 -13.08 -13.30 1.45
CA GLY A 43 -14.08 -12.74 2.34
C GLY A 43 -14.42 -11.27 2.04
N ASP A 44 -15.29 -10.69 2.87
CA ASP A 44 -15.60 -9.25 2.86
C ASP A 44 -14.37 -8.41 3.29
N PRO A 45 -14.26 -7.14 2.85
CA PRO A 45 -13.09 -6.33 3.18
C PRO A 45 -13.02 -6.04 4.68
N VAL A 46 -11.86 -6.31 5.28
CA VAL A 46 -11.61 -6.11 6.72
C VAL A 46 -10.84 -4.81 7.01
N PHE A 47 -10.34 -4.16 5.95
CA PHE A 47 -9.58 -2.92 6.03
C PHE A 47 -10.02 -1.93 4.96
N GLN A 48 -10.06 -0.65 5.32
CA GLN A 48 -10.20 0.47 4.40
C GLN A 48 -9.36 1.64 4.88
N GLN A 49 -8.55 2.21 3.99
CA GLN A 49 -7.88 3.49 4.22
C GLN A 49 -8.11 4.43 3.04
N HIS A 50 -8.59 5.64 3.33
CA HIS A 50 -8.75 6.70 2.35
C HIS A 50 -7.46 7.51 2.18
N PHE A 51 -7.13 7.82 0.92
CA PHE A 51 -6.01 8.64 0.51
C PHE A 51 -6.51 9.77 -0.40
N SER A 52 -6.43 11.01 0.09
CA SER A 52 -6.93 12.19 -0.60
C SER A 52 -5.87 12.87 -1.45
N SER A 53 -6.24 13.24 -2.68
CA SER A 53 -5.43 14.08 -3.56
C SER A 53 -5.13 15.47 -2.96
N SER A 54 -6.00 15.98 -2.08
CA SER A 54 -5.74 17.23 -1.33
C SER A 54 -4.59 17.12 -0.34
N GLN A 55 -4.20 15.89 0.03
CA GLN A 55 -3.04 15.58 0.86
C GLN A 55 -1.88 15.06 0.01
N TYR A 56 -1.90 15.31 -1.30
CA TYR A 56 -0.89 14.91 -2.28
C TYR A 56 -0.79 13.39 -2.51
N TRP A 57 -1.80 12.62 -2.11
CA TRP A 57 -1.89 11.20 -2.45
C TRP A 57 -2.59 11.02 -3.79
N MET A 58 -1.84 10.63 -4.82
CA MET A 58 -2.36 10.44 -6.16
C MET A 58 -2.08 9.00 -6.62
N ILE A 59 -3.13 8.27 -7.00
CA ILE A 59 -3.01 6.87 -7.44
C ILE A 59 -2.05 6.69 -8.62
N ASN A 60 -1.93 7.72 -9.48
CA ASN A 60 -1.04 7.70 -10.65
C ASN A 60 0.45 7.86 -10.29
N ASN A 61 0.72 8.28 -9.05
CA ASN A 61 2.06 8.49 -8.51
C ASN A 61 2.38 7.46 -7.41
N LEU A 62 1.76 6.28 -7.50
CA LEU A 62 1.88 5.24 -6.49
C LEU A 62 2.44 3.96 -7.10
N LYS A 63 3.31 3.28 -6.34
CA LYS A 63 3.70 1.88 -6.57
C LYS A 63 3.60 1.16 -5.24
N ILE A 64 3.16 -0.09 -5.26
CA ILE A 64 2.89 -0.87 -4.06
C ILE A 64 3.57 -2.22 -4.19
N THR A 65 4.21 -2.67 -3.11
CA THR A 65 4.71 -4.04 -2.95
C THR A 65 4.23 -4.61 -1.62
N ALA A 66 4.05 -5.92 -1.55
CA ALA A 66 3.68 -6.62 -0.32
C ALA A 66 4.67 -7.73 -0.02
N THR A 67 5.20 -7.75 1.20
CA THR A 67 6.08 -8.81 1.73
C THR A 67 6.23 -8.62 3.25
N ASN A 68 6.63 -9.66 3.98
CA ASN A 68 7.03 -9.53 5.38
C ASN A 68 8.37 -8.76 5.45
N ILE A 69 8.33 -7.47 5.77
CA ILE A 69 9.50 -6.57 5.75
C ILE A 69 10.16 -6.52 7.13
N ASN A 70 9.36 -6.61 8.19
CA ASN A 70 9.81 -6.43 9.56
C ASN A 70 10.17 -7.76 10.28
N GLY A 71 9.86 -8.91 9.67
CA GLY A 71 10.16 -10.24 10.20
C GLY A 71 9.13 -10.79 11.20
N ASP A 72 7.94 -10.21 11.33
CA ASP A 72 6.94 -10.55 12.36
C ASP A 72 5.98 -11.69 11.98
N ALA A 73 6.22 -12.33 10.83
CA ALA A 73 5.44 -13.40 10.21
C ALA A 73 4.16 -12.96 9.50
N TYR A 74 3.85 -11.66 9.48
CA TYR A 74 2.75 -11.10 8.70
C TYR A 74 3.28 -10.40 7.45
N THR A 75 2.51 -10.42 6.38
CA THR A 75 2.82 -9.62 5.19
C THR A 75 2.60 -8.14 5.51
N ASP A 76 3.60 -7.30 5.22
CA ASP A 76 3.48 -5.85 5.26
C ASP A 76 3.21 -5.29 3.86
N LEU A 77 2.65 -4.08 3.78
CA LEU A 77 2.45 -3.34 2.52
C LEU A 77 3.36 -2.12 2.49
N THR A 78 4.16 -1.96 1.44
CA THR A 78 4.98 -0.76 1.20
C THR A 78 4.48 -0.01 -0.03
N MET A 79 4.26 1.28 0.17
CA MET A 79 3.86 2.26 -0.82
C MET A 79 5.02 3.20 -1.12
N PHE A 80 5.39 3.29 -2.40
CA PHE A 80 6.27 4.31 -2.94
C PHE A 80 5.40 5.36 -3.62
N ALA A 81 5.38 6.57 -3.06
CA ALA A 81 4.65 7.70 -3.61
C ALA A 81 5.63 8.71 -4.19
N ALA A 82 5.40 9.17 -5.43
CA ALA A 82 6.16 10.31 -5.96
C ALA A 82 5.90 11.54 -5.07
N ASN A 83 6.96 12.23 -4.66
CA ASN A 83 6.85 13.48 -3.93
C ASN A 83 7.32 14.66 -4.81
N ALA A 84 7.31 15.86 -4.24
CA ALA A 84 7.76 17.04 -4.95
C ALA A 84 9.19 16.85 -5.50
N TYR A 85 9.46 17.36 -6.71
CA TYR A 85 10.77 17.33 -7.35
C TYR A 85 11.28 15.96 -7.82
N ASP A 86 10.39 15.03 -8.21
CA ASP A 86 10.74 13.67 -8.73
C ASP A 86 11.35 12.74 -7.66
N GLY A 87 11.19 13.04 -6.38
CA GLY A 87 11.62 12.17 -5.28
C GLY A 87 10.56 11.14 -4.91
N ILE A 88 10.84 10.34 -3.87
CA ILE A 88 9.96 9.26 -3.44
C ILE A 88 9.74 9.29 -1.92
N THR A 89 8.50 9.29 -1.50
CA THR A 89 8.10 9.04 -0.12
C THR A 89 7.78 7.55 0.03
N VAL A 90 8.43 6.89 0.99
CA VAL A 90 8.18 5.48 1.30
C VAL A 90 7.31 5.40 2.54
N VAL A 91 6.14 4.78 2.40
CA VAL A 91 5.22 4.50 3.50
C VAL A 91 5.07 3.00 3.66
N GLN A 92 5.17 2.52 4.89
CA GLN A 92 4.92 1.12 5.23
C GLN A 92 3.66 1.03 6.09
N ILE A 93 2.84 0.03 5.82
CA ILE A 93 1.68 -0.37 6.60
C ILE A 93 1.92 -1.82 7.01
N ASN A 94 2.05 -2.05 8.32
CA ASN A 94 2.39 -3.38 8.81
C ASN A 94 1.18 -4.31 8.83
N GLY A 95 1.45 -5.60 8.63
CA GLY A 95 0.52 -6.66 8.95
C GLY A 95 0.41 -6.92 10.46
N ASP A 96 -0.65 -7.59 10.88
CA ASP A 96 -0.81 -8.28 12.16
C ASP A 96 -1.94 -9.31 12.06
N ALA A 97 -2.31 -9.98 13.16
CA ALA A 97 -3.36 -10.99 13.18
C ALA A 97 -4.75 -10.52 12.69
N SER A 98 -4.98 -9.22 12.49
CA SER A 98 -6.21 -8.64 11.94
C SER A 98 -6.06 -8.17 10.48
N GLY A 99 -4.91 -8.40 9.84
CA GLY A 99 -4.58 -7.92 8.50
C GLY A 99 -3.71 -6.66 8.54
N LEU A 100 -4.05 -5.63 7.76
CA LEU A 100 -3.29 -4.37 7.74
C LEU A 100 -3.68 -3.45 8.90
N LYS A 101 -2.68 -2.84 9.55
CA LYS A 101 -2.91 -1.83 10.59
C LYS A 101 -3.46 -0.52 10.02
N SER A 102 -4.47 0.04 10.68
CA SER A 102 -4.96 1.39 10.38
C SER A 102 -3.98 2.49 10.85
N ALA A 103 -4.07 3.65 10.21
CA ALA A 103 -3.30 4.84 10.54
C ALA A 103 -3.50 5.27 12.03
N PRO A 104 -2.54 6.01 12.64
CA PRO A 104 -1.64 6.98 12.00
C PRO A 104 -0.31 6.38 11.54
N VAL A 105 -0.11 5.06 11.67
CA VAL A 105 1.15 4.37 11.33
C VAL A 105 1.39 4.27 9.81
N MET A 106 0.99 5.28 9.04
CA MET A 106 1.74 5.61 7.84
C MET A 106 3.09 6.16 8.30
N ASN A 107 3.99 5.26 8.71
CA ASN A 107 5.34 5.67 8.99
C ASN A 107 5.94 6.06 7.64
N THR A 108 6.19 7.35 7.44
CA THR A 108 7.17 7.75 6.42
C THR A 108 8.48 7.15 6.85
N VAL A 109 8.81 5.99 6.27
CA VAL A 109 10.02 5.26 6.65
C VAL A 109 11.22 5.99 6.08
N ARG A 110 11.07 6.58 4.88
CA ARG A 110 12.14 7.31 4.17
C ARG A 110 11.58 8.33 3.19
N ASN A 111 12.31 9.43 3.01
CA ASN A 111 12.26 10.27 1.82
C ASN A 111 13.51 10.00 0.98
N LEU A 112 13.32 9.45 -0.21
CA LEU A 112 14.41 9.14 -1.14
C LEU A 112 14.58 10.32 -2.10
N GLN A 113 15.79 10.87 -2.13
CA GLN A 113 16.07 12.12 -2.80
C GLN A 113 16.55 11.91 -4.25
N PRO A 114 16.07 12.73 -5.21
CA PRO A 114 16.49 12.66 -6.62
C PRO A 114 18.00 12.81 -6.83
N ASN A 115 18.67 13.63 -6.01
CA ASN A 115 20.11 13.87 -6.08
C ASN A 115 20.95 12.67 -5.64
N LEU A 116 20.33 11.67 -5.00
CA LEU A 116 20.94 10.38 -4.66
C LEU A 116 20.58 9.28 -5.68
N GLY A 117 20.00 9.65 -6.83
CA GLY A 117 19.61 8.71 -7.89
C GLY A 117 18.19 8.15 -7.76
N TRP A 118 17.49 8.46 -6.67
CA TRP A 118 16.11 8.03 -6.42
C TRP A 118 15.10 8.94 -7.10
N ARG A 119 14.97 8.75 -8.41
CA ARG A 119 14.01 9.48 -9.25
C ARG A 119 12.77 8.64 -9.48
N TRP A 120 11.58 9.20 -9.26
CA TRP A 120 10.31 8.52 -9.50
C TRP A 120 10.21 7.96 -10.92
N SER A 121 10.66 8.76 -11.89
CA SER A 121 10.77 8.40 -13.31
C SER A 121 11.59 7.11 -13.58
N ASN A 122 12.48 6.71 -12.67
CA ASN A 122 13.33 5.52 -12.81
C ASN A 122 12.81 4.30 -12.06
N ILE A 123 11.89 4.46 -11.11
CA ILE A 123 11.32 3.33 -10.37
C ILE A 123 10.37 2.55 -11.27
N ARG A 124 10.33 1.23 -11.14
CA ARG A 124 9.40 0.35 -11.86
C ARG A 124 8.56 -0.40 -10.85
#